data_AF-A0A2Z6M5L6-F1
#
_entry.id   AF-A0A2Z6M5L6-F1
#
_cell.length_a   1.000
_cell.length_b   1.000
_cell.length_c   1.000
_cell.angle_alpha   90.00
_cell.angle_beta   90.00
_cell.angle_gamma   90.00
#
_symmetry.space_group_name_H-M   'P 1'
#
loop_
_entity.id
_entity.type
_entity.pdbx_description
1 polymer ?
#
loop_
_entity_poly.entity_id
_entity_poly.type
_entity_poly.pdbx_seq_one_letter_code
_entity_poly.pdbx_strand_id
1 'polypeptide(L)'
;RTGCLGSTVAMMKKEVKYLPVIGWSMWFAEFLFLERNWEKDEAALKTGFKQLEHKPVPFWVALFVEGTRFTHAKLLAAQEFAISRGMPVPKNVLIPRTKGFVTTVKETRAYIPAIYDCTFIVPKGEPSPTLLRIFKGIPCSVRQLKTLLDSS
;
A
#
# COMPACT_ATOMS: atom_id res chain seq x y z
N ARG A 1 10.53 15.69 1.38
CA ARG A 1 10.51 16.12 -0.03
C ARG A 1 9.43 17.19 -0.22
N THR A 2 9.82 18.42 -0.50
CA THR A 2 8.93 19.49 -0.96
C THR A 2 8.55 19.22 -2.43
N GLY A 3 7.33 19.52 -2.85
CA GLY A 3 6.90 19.37 -4.25
C GLY A 3 6.31 17.99 -4.66
N CYS A 4 6.20 17.01 -3.75
CA CYS A 4 5.49 15.75 -4.02
C CYS A 4 3.97 15.81 -3.74
N LEU A 5 3.44 16.99 -3.40
CA LEU A 5 2.03 17.15 -3.05
C LEU A 5 1.17 16.93 -4.29
N GLY A 6 0.47 15.79 -4.36
CA GLY A 6 -0.41 15.43 -5.48
C GLY A 6 0.14 14.35 -6.44
N SER A 7 1.36 13.87 -6.25
CA SER A 7 1.95 12.81 -7.07
C SER A 7 2.22 11.57 -6.22
N THR A 8 1.22 10.70 -6.12
CA THR A 8 1.32 9.41 -5.45
C THR A 8 0.87 8.31 -6.40
N VAL A 9 1.74 7.33 -6.61
CA VAL A 9 1.44 6.10 -7.33
C VAL A 9 1.20 5.02 -6.29
N ALA A 10 0.08 4.31 -6.41
CA ALA A 10 -0.26 3.22 -5.49
C ALA A 10 -0.37 1.89 -6.23
N MET A 11 -0.11 0.81 -5.50
CA MET A 11 -0.46 -0.54 -5.96
C MET A 11 -1.91 -0.85 -5.63
N MET A 12 -2.69 -1.18 -6.67
CA MET A 12 -4.11 -1.43 -6.57
C MET A 12 -4.48 -2.79 -7.12
N LYS A 13 -5.65 -3.29 -6.70
CA LYS A 13 -6.26 -4.49 -7.28
C LYS A 13 -6.64 -4.22 -8.73
N LYS A 14 -6.34 -5.13 -9.66
CA LYS A 14 -6.68 -4.97 -11.08
C LYS A 14 -8.16 -4.71 -11.32
N GLU A 15 -9.02 -5.29 -10.48
CA GLU A 15 -10.47 -5.09 -10.50
C GLU A 15 -10.85 -3.60 -10.37
N VAL A 16 -10.06 -2.78 -9.67
CA VAL A 16 -10.30 -1.34 -9.51
C VAL A 16 -10.18 -0.58 -10.83
N LYS A 17 -9.33 -1.06 -11.76
CA LYS A 17 -9.14 -0.43 -13.08
C LYS A 17 -10.45 -0.34 -13.88
N TYR A 18 -11.39 -1.27 -13.65
CA TYR A 18 -12.65 -1.34 -14.37
C TYR A 18 -13.75 -0.44 -13.76
N LEU A 19 -13.50 0.20 -12.62
CA LEU A 19 -14.45 1.16 -12.07
C LEU A 19 -14.45 2.45 -12.92
N PRO A 20 -15.60 2.88 -13.43
CA PRO A 20 -15.67 4.11 -14.21
C PRO A 20 -15.27 5.30 -13.35
N VAL A 21 -14.71 6.33 -13.99
CA VAL A 21 -14.15 7.53 -13.35
C VAL A 21 -12.95 7.21 -12.45
N ILE A 22 -13.14 6.58 -11.30
CA ILE A 22 -12.07 6.38 -10.30
C ILE A 22 -10.97 5.44 -10.84
N GLY A 23 -11.35 4.29 -11.37
CA GLY A 23 -10.41 3.29 -11.89
C GLY A 23 -9.64 3.80 -13.10
N TRP A 24 -10.33 4.52 -13.99
CA TRP A 24 -9.72 5.16 -15.16
C TRP A 24 -8.77 6.28 -14.75
N SER A 25 -9.17 7.15 -13.82
CA SER A 25 -8.28 8.18 -13.29
C SER A 25 -7.01 7.59 -12.68
N MET A 26 -7.12 6.50 -11.92
CA MET A 26 -5.94 5.79 -11.38
C MET A 26 -5.09 5.19 -12.49
N TRP A 27 -5.70 4.68 -13.56
CA TRP A 27 -4.97 4.16 -14.71
C TRP A 27 -4.22 5.25 -15.48
N PHE A 28 -4.85 6.40 -15.71
CA PHE A 28 -4.19 7.56 -16.31
C PHE A 28 -3.11 8.16 -15.40
N ALA A 29 -3.23 7.99 -14.09
CA ALA A 29 -2.21 8.40 -13.11
C ALA A 29 -1.07 7.38 -12.93
N GLU A 30 -0.96 6.38 -13.81
CA GLU A 30 0.10 5.35 -13.82
C GLU A 30 0.13 4.47 -12.56
N PHE A 31 -1.03 4.21 -11.95
CA PHE A 31 -1.13 3.27 -10.82
C PHE A 31 -0.80 1.84 -11.28
N LEU A 32 -0.15 1.09 -10.39
CA LEU A 32 0.24 -0.30 -10.66
C LEU A 32 -0.89 -1.23 -10.26
N PHE A 33 -1.44 -1.96 -11.22
CA PHE A 33 -2.57 -2.88 -10.99
C PHE A 33 -2.08 -4.34 -10.88
N LEU A 34 -2.50 -5.04 -9.83
CA LEU A 34 -2.09 -6.41 -9.49
C LEU A 34 -3.25 -7.41 -9.61
N GLU A 35 -2.97 -8.58 -10.17
CA GLU A 35 -3.89 -9.71 -10.38
C GLU A 35 -3.94 -10.69 -9.20
N ARG A 36 -3.10 -10.49 -8.17
CA ARG A 36 -2.87 -11.47 -7.08
C ARG A 36 -2.28 -12.79 -7.57
N ASN A 37 -1.68 -12.77 -8.76
CA ASN A 37 -0.91 -13.87 -9.32
C ASN A 37 0.53 -13.39 -9.48
N TRP A 38 1.44 -13.97 -8.68
CA TRP A 38 2.82 -13.51 -8.60
C TRP A 38 3.56 -13.56 -9.95
N GLU A 39 3.35 -14.61 -10.75
CA GLU A 39 4.08 -14.80 -12.02
C GLU A 39 3.79 -13.66 -13.00
N LYS A 40 2.53 -13.21 -13.05
CA LYS A 40 2.12 -12.07 -13.88
C LYS A 40 2.51 -10.74 -13.24
N ASP A 41 2.27 -10.62 -11.94
CA ASP A 41 2.45 -9.38 -11.19
C ASP A 41 3.93 -8.98 -11.15
N GLU A 42 4.87 -9.93 -11.08
CA GLU A 42 6.30 -9.64 -11.06
C GLU A 42 6.78 -8.90 -12.32
N ALA A 43 6.36 -9.38 -13.50
CA ALA A 43 6.72 -8.74 -14.77
C ALA A 43 6.08 -7.35 -14.93
N ALA A 44 4.82 -7.22 -14.52
CA ALA A 44 4.10 -5.95 -14.54
C ALA A 44 4.74 -4.92 -13.59
N LEU A 45 5.14 -5.35 -12.38
CA LEU A 45 5.82 -4.50 -11.40
C LEU A 45 7.16 -3.99 -11.91
N LYS A 46 8.02 -4.87 -12.43
CA LYS A 46 9.33 -4.48 -12.98
C LYS A 46 9.18 -3.47 -14.11
N THR A 47 8.25 -3.72 -15.04
CA THR A 47 7.98 -2.82 -16.16
C THR A 47 7.46 -1.46 -15.66
N GLY A 48 6.52 -1.47 -14.72
CA GLY A 48 5.95 -0.26 -14.14
C GLY A 48 6.99 0.59 -13.39
N PHE A 49 7.86 -0.04 -12.58
CA PHE A 49 8.93 0.69 -11.89
C PHE A 49 9.96 1.27 -12.84
N LYS A 50 10.29 0.58 -13.94
CA LYS A 50 11.17 1.13 -14.97
C LYS A 50 10.56 2.37 -15.65
N GLN A 51 9.24 2.40 -15.85
CA GLN A 51 8.55 3.58 -16.37
C GLN A 51 8.58 4.74 -15.38
N LEU A 52 8.41 4.46 -14.07
CA LEU A 52 8.42 5.47 -13.02
C LEU A 52 9.79 6.13 -12.82
N GLU A 53 10.89 5.46 -13.16
CA GLU A 53 12.24 6.03 -13.11
C GLU A 53 12.37 7.31 -13.96
N HIS A 54 11.70 7.34 -15.11
CA HIS A 54 11.74 8.47 -16.04
C HIS A 54 10.65 9.52 -15.79
N LYS A 55 9.89 9.40 -14.68
CA LYS A 55 8.81 10.35 -14.38
C LYS A 55 9.40 11.73 -14.07
N PRO A 56 8.97 12.80 -14.78
CA PRO A 56 9.57 14.13 -14.65
C PRO A 56 9.22 14.85 -13.33
N VAL A 57 8.27 14.29 -12.56
CA VAL A 57 7.78 14.89 -11.31
C VAL A 57 8.14 14.01 -10.12
N PRO A 58 8.54 14.58 -8.97
CA PRO A 58 8.71 13.82 -7.74
C PRO A 58 7.43 13.08 -7.35
N PHE A 59 7.54 11.83 -6.93
CA PHE A 59 6.38 11.02 -6.56
C PHE A 59 6.61 10.19 -5.29
N TRP A 60 5.51 9.74 -4.70
CA TRP A 60 5.47 8.72 -3.67
C TRP A 60 4.99 7.39 -4.24
N VAL A 61 5.58 6.29 -3.78
CA VAL A 61 5.05 4.94 -4.02
C VAL A 61 4.36 4.47 -2.74
N ALA A 62 3.04 4.28 -2.81
CA ALA A 62 2.22 3.82 -1.69
C ALA A 62 1.96 2.31 -1.80
N LEU A 63 2.36 1.59 -0.75
CA LEU A 63 2.26 0.14 -0.64
C LEU A 63 1.50 -0.22 0.62
N PHE A 64 0.45 -1.02 0.48
CA PHE A 64 -0.23 -1.60 1.64
C PHE A 64 0.14 -3.08 1.77
N VAL A 65 1.22 -3.34 2.52
CA VAL A 65 1.86 -4.66 2.59
C VAL A 65 1.00 -5.74 3.24
N GLU A 66 0.07 -5.39 4.13
CA GLU A 66 -0.90 -6.34 4.69
C GLU A 66 -1.92 -6.82 3.64
N GLY A 67 -2.15 -6.00 2.61
CA GLY A 67 -3.04 -6.30 1.48
C GLY A 67 -4.54 -6.35 1.81
N THR A 68 -4.94 -6.29 3.09
CA THR A 68 -6.35 -6.23 3.48
C THR A 68 -6.56 -5.44 4.77
N ARG A 69 -7.74 -4.84 4.93
CA ARG A 69 -8.11 -4.16 6.17
C ARG A 69 -8.07 -5.11 7.38
N PHE A 70 -7.56 -4.59 8.49
CA PHE A 70 -7.58 -5.21 9.80
C PHE A 70 -9.00 -5.55 10.26
N THR A 71 -9.17 -6.77 10.76
CA THR A 71 -10.34 -7.22 11.54
C THR A 71 -9.87 -8.20 12.60
N HIS A 72 -10.60 -8.33 13.72
CA HIS A 72 -10.21 -9.24 14.80
C HIS A 72 -10.12 -10.69 14.34
N ALA A 73 -11.07 -11.15 13.52
CA ALA A 73 -11.05 -12.50 12.94
C ALA A 73 -9.78 -12.77 12.10
N LYS A 74 -9.32 -11.78 11.32
CA LYS A 74 -8.08 -11.92 10.54
C LYS A 74 -6.83 -11.87 11.41
N LEU A 75 -6.86 -11.11 12.51
CA LEU A 75 -5.76 -11.10 13.47
C LEU A 75 -5.60 -12.49 14.10
N LEU A 76 -6.68 -13.11 14.55
CA LEU A 76 -6.64 -14.47 15.12
C LEU A 76 -6.07 -15.48 14.11
N ALA A 77 -6.58 -15.49 12.88
CA ALA A 77 -6.05 -16.35 11.82
C ALA A 77 -4.57 -16.08 11.51
N ALA A 78 -4.14 -14.81 11.55
CA ALA A 78 -2.74 -14.44 11.38
C ALA A 78 -1.87 -14.92 12.56
N GLN A 79 -2.39 -14.89 13.79
CA GLN A 79 -1.68 -15.38 14.97
C GLN A 79 -1.50 -16.91 14.92
N GLU A 80 -2.54 -17.66 14.57
CA GLU A 80 -2.47 -19.11 14.37
C GLU A 80 -1.46 -19.47 13.27
N PHE A 81 -1.47 -18.73 12.16
CA PHE A 81 -0.49 -18.89 11.09
C PHE A 81 0.95 -18.56 11.56
N ALA A 82 1.15 -17.51 12.35
CA ALA A 82 2.45 -17.16 12.90
C ALA A 82 2.99 -18.26 13.82
N ILE A 83 2.15 -18.76 14.75
CA ILE A 83 2.52 -19.81 15.70
C ILE A 83 2.92 -21.09 14.96
N SER A 84 2.09 -21.54 14.00
CA SER A 84 2.37 -22.76 13.23
C SER A 84 3.64 -22.68 12.37
N ARG A 85 4.09 -21.46 12.02
CA ARG A 85 5.30 -21.22 11.22
C ARG A 85 6.50 -20.76 12.05
N GLY A 86 6.38 -20.69 13.39
CA GLY A 86 7.43 -20.19 14.27
C GLY A 86 7.80 -18.71 14.04
N MET A 87 6.87 -17.92 13.51
CA MET A 87 7.06 -16.50 13.27
C MET A 87 6.62 -15.65 14.48
N PRO A 88 7.11 -14.40 14.62
CA PRO A 88 6.64 -13.48 15.65
C PRO A 88 5.12 -13.29 15.58
N VAL A 89 4.43 -13.52 16.71
CA VAL A 89 2.97 -13.46 16.78
C VAL A 89 2.52 -11.99 16.77
N PRO A 90 1.74 -11.55 15.76
CA PRO A 90 1.30 -10.17 15.68
C PRO A 90 0.27 -9.83 16.77
N LYS A 91 0.33 -8.60 17.31
CA LYS A 91 -0.62 -8.12 18.34
C LYS A 91 -1.66 -7.13 17.81
N ASN A 92 -1.23 -6.17 16.99
CA ASN A 92 -2.07 -5.04 16.54
C ASN A 92 -2.11 -4.84 15.02
N VAL A 93 -1.33 -5.63 14.27
CA VAL A 93 -1.15 -5.53 12.81
C VAL A 93 -1.29 -6.91 12.18
N LEU A 94 -1.44 -7.01 10.87
CA LEU A 94 -1.45 -8.29 10.17
C LEU A 94 -0.03 -8.65 9.69
N ILE A 95 0.15 -9.90 9.25
CA ILE A 95 1.42 -10.33 8.68
C ILE A 95 1.58 -9.73 7.28
N PRO A 96 2.67 -9.00 7.01
CA PRO A 96 2.88 -8.35 5.72
C PRO A 96 3.19 -9.38 4.61
N ARG A 97 2.72 -9.09 3.40
CA ARG A 97 3.13 -9.80 2.18
C ARG A 97 4.42 -9.20 1.65
N THR A 98 5.50 -9.96 1.75
CA THR A 98 6.85 -9.46 1.50
C THR A 98 7.23 -9.36 0.02
N LYS A 99 6.75 -10.27 -0.84
CA LYS A 99 7.20 -10.35 -2.25
C LYS A 99 7.10 -9.03 -3.03
N GLY A 100 5.93 -8.37 -2.96
CA GLY A 100 5.70 -7.09 -3.65
C GLY A 100 6.54 -5.96 -3.06
N PHE A 101 6.67 -5.91 -1.73
CA PHE A 101 7.52 -4.94 -1.06
C PHE A 101 8.99 -5.10 -1.43
N VAL A 102 9.54 -6.32 -1.32
CA VAL A 102 10.93 -6.63 -1.64
C VAL A 102 11.25 -6.29 -3.09
N THR A 103 10.35 -6.62 -4.02
CA THR A 103 10.52 -6.28 -5.44
C THR A 103 10.49 -4.78 -5.65
N THR A 104 9.58 -4.06 -4.98
CA THR A 104 9.53 -2.59 -5.05
C THR A 104 10.83 -1.98 -4.58
N VAL A 105 11.35 -2.38 -3.41
CA VAL A 105 12.60 -1.85 -2.89
C VAL A 105 13.75 -2.15 -3.85
N LYS A 106 13.85 -3.38 -4.36
CA LYS A 106 14.90 -3.78 -5.29
C LYS A 106 14.91 -2.95 -6.58
N GLU A 107 13.75 -2.76 -7.21
CA GLU A 107 13.65 -2.07 -8.51
C GLU A 107 13.71 -0.55 -8.39
N THR A 108 13.39 0.02 -7.22
CA THR A 108 13.28 1.48 -7.05
C THR A 108 14.40 2.13 -6.24
N ARG A 109 15.27 1.34 -5.58
CA ARG A 109 16.29 1.88 -4.65
C ARG A 109 17.22 2.91 -5.30
N ALA A 110 17.48 2.80 -6.61
CA ALA A 110 18.35 3.72 -7.33
C ALA A 110 17.84 5.17 -7.34
N TYR A 111 16.52 5.40 -7.23
CA TYR A 111 15.91 6.74 -7.36
C TYR A 111 14.88 7.07 -6.26
N ILE A 112 14.48 6.10 -5.43
CA ILE A 112 13.68 6.30 -4.22
C ILE A 112 14.61 6.15 -3.00
N PRO A 113 15.05 7.26 -2.37
CA PRO A 113 16.10 7.25 -1.36
C PRO A 113 15.59 6.84 0.04
N ALA A 114 14.29 6.90 0.30
CA ALA A 114 13.75 6.71 1.64
C ALA A 114 12.49 5.84 1.66
N ILE A 115 12.37 5.03 2.71
CA ILE A 115 11.23 4.15 2.96
C ILE A 115 10.64 4.50 4.31
N TYR A 116 9.36 4.85 4.30
CA TYR A 116 8.59 5.15 5.50
C TYR A 116 7.60 4.03 5.77
N ASP A 117 7.63 3.49 6.98
CA ASP A 117 6.55 2.67 7.51
C ASP A 117 5.53 3.56 8.22
N CYS A 118 4.27 3.42 7.86
CA CYS A 118 3.18 4.21 8.40
C CYS A 118 2.05 3.27 8.82
N THR A 119 1.75 3.25 10.11
CA THR A 119 0.62 2.53 10.69
C THR A 119 -0.47 3.53 11.08
N PHE A 120 -1.69 3.29 10.62
CA PHE A 120 -2.85 4.13 10.91
C PHE A 120 -3.78 3.44 11.90
N ILE A 121 -4.18 4.17 12.94
CA ILE A 121 -5.07 3.71 13.99
C ILE A 121 -6.36 4.52 13.92
N VAL A 122 -7.47 3.83 13.74
CA VAL A 122 -8.81 4.42 13.85
C VAL A 122 -9.33 4.15 15.26
N PRO A 123 -9.58 5.18 16.10
CA PRO A 123 -10.09 5.00 17.46
C PRO A 123 -11.42 4.22 17.50
N LYS A 124 -11.62 3.46 18.58
CA LYS A 124 -12.91 2.77 18.80
C LYS A 124 -14.00 3.82 18.99
N GLY A 125 -15.05 3.77 18.16
CA GLY A 125 -16.15 4.74 18.14
C GLY A 125 -16.09 5.72 16.96
N GLU A 126 -14.93 5.85 16.31
CA GLU A 126 -14.84 6.61 15.06
C GLU A 126 -15.36 5.76 13.90
N PRO A 127 -16.23 6.31 13.05
CA PRO A 127 -16.74 5.60 11.89
C PRO A 127 -15.60 5.27 10.91
N SER A 128 -15.63 4.05 10.35
CA SER A 128 -14.58 3.59 9.44
C SER A 128 -14.39 4.54 8.24
N PRO A 129 -13.14 4.76 7.79
CA PRO A 129 -12.86 5.55 6.60
C PRO A 129 -13.21 4.72 5.35
N THR A 130 -14.46 4.79 4.93
CA THR A 130 -14.95 4.17 3.69
C THR A 130 -14.99 5.20 2.56
N LEU A 131 -14.85 4.75 1.31
CA LEU A 131 -14.96 5.64 0.15
C LEU A 131 -16.27 6.44 0.16
N LEU A 132 -17.40 5.80 0.49
CA LEU A 132 -18.70 6.46 0.59
C LEU A 132 -18.71 7.60 1.61
N ARG A 133 -18.00 7.48 2.73
CA ARG A 133 -17.93 8.55 3.75
C ARG A 133 -17.01 9.67 3.33
N ILE A 134 -15.91 9.35 2.65
CA ILE A 134 -15.02 10.34 2.03
C ILE A 134 -15.82 11.15 1.00
N PHE A 135 -16.60 10.50 0.14
CA PHE A 135 -17.47 11.18 -0.82
C PHE A 135 -18.56 12.03 -0.17
N LYS A 136 -19.08 11.63 0.99
CA LYS A 136 -20.05 12.41 1.78
C LYS A 136 -19.40 13.51 2.62
N GLY A 137 -18.08 13.69 2.56
CA GLY A 137 -17.36 14.70 3.34
C GLY A 137 -17.45 14.49 4.86
N ILE A 138 -17.74 13.27 5.33
CA ILE A 138 -17.88 13.03 6.77
C ILE A 138 -16.49 12.84 7.38
N PRO A 139 -16.08 13.68 8.36
CA PRO A 139 -14.76 13.57 8.96
C PRO A 139 -14.57 12.25 9.70
N CYS A 140 -13.31 11.84 9.84
CA CYS A 140 -12.89 10.68 10.60
C CYS A 140 -11.53 10.99 11.24
N SER A 141 -11.42 10.80 12.55
CA SER A 141 -10.16 10.98 13.25
C SER A 141 -9.28 9.74 13.08
N VAL A 142 -8.05 9.92 12.60
CA VAL A 142 -7.07 8.84 12.45
C VAL A 142 -5.77 9.26 13.14
N ARG A 143 -5.19 8.36 13.95
CA ARG A 143 -3.86 8.55 14.52
C ARG A 143 -2.84 7.85 13.64
N GLN A 144 -1.79 8.56 13.24
CA GLN A 144 -0.71 8.01 12.44
C GLN A 144 0.51 7.77 13.33
N LEU A 145 1.03 6.54 13.29
CA LEU A 145 2.37 6.20 13.75
C LEU A 145 3.25 6.07 12.52
N LYS A 146 4.40 6.76 12.52
CA LYS A 146 5.35 6.70 11.41
C LYS A 146 6.73 6.35 11.93
N THR A 147 7.41 5.46 11.21
CA THR A 147 8.78 5.06 11.47
C THR A 147 9.55 5.16 10.16
N LEU A 148 10.70 5.82 10.18
CA LEU A 148 11.63 5.78 9.04
C LEU A 148 12.33 4.41 9.09
N LEU A 149 12.09 3.57 8.09
CA LEU A 149 12.73 2.26 8.03
C LEU A 149 14.16 2.36 7.49
N ASP A 150 14.37 3.21 6.50
CA ASP A 150 15.64 3.33 5.78
C ASP A 150 15.70 4.67 5.05
N SER A 151 16.86 5.32 5.07
CA SER A 151 17.20 6.51 4.29
C SER A 151 18.61 6.38 3.75
N SER A 152 18.75 6.54 2.43
CA SER A 152 20.03 6.61 1.69
C SER A 152 20.66 7.98 1.80
#